data_AF-W5ML56-F1
#
_entry.id   AF-W5ML56-F1
#
_cell.length_a   1.000
_cell.length_b   1.000
_cell.length_c   1.000
_cell.angle_alpha   90.00
_cell.angle_beta   90.00
_cell.angle_gamma   90.00
#
_symmetry.space_group_name_H-M   'P 1'
#
loop_
_entity.id
_entity.type
_entity.pdbx_description
1 polymer ?
#
loop_
_entity_poly.entity_id
_entity_poly.type
_entity_poly.pdbx_seq_one_letter_code
_entity_poly.pdbx_strand_id
1 'polypeptide(L)'
;MDVFEKLESTALKLRNMALSSCQSPVLTSSKEEETLTHLLSMKHLLSNNFKLCFPLAVFLEAELVLLMSDFCEINLIHKNILKDVRLKRFRVRILFFSMQVTQAILENLKRKGKEAELMMATINHTLSLCSRIEKMKQESRETEEQLLEIQKKRLELKKLNNGKMKEIQELKMMCDHPERGKYSEILKQGQKNLDKYLQMVAVVKNVFQGIIIASKVNWAADSKLKDVILGMEDNLIVE
;
A
#
# COMPACT_ATOMS: atom_id res chain seq x y z
N MET A 1 -20.99 -19.37 18.46
CA MET A 1 -22.43 -19.49 18.13
C MET A 1 -23.33 -18.94 19.25
N ASP A 2 -23.01 -19.18 20.53
CA ASP A 2 -23.84 -18.83 21.71
C ASP A 2 -24.21 -17.33 21.91
N VAL A 3 -23.44 -16.40 21.34
CA VAL A 3 -23.68 -14.94 21.51
C VAL A 3 -24.81 -14.42 20.60
N PHE A 4 -24.95 -14.98 19.40
CA PHE A 4 -25.98 -14.55 18.45
C PHE A 4 -27.36 -15.05 18.85
N GLU A 5 -27.47 -16.28 19.36
CA GLU A 5 -28.74 -16.81 19.91
C GLU A 5 -29.19 -16.04 21.16
N LYS A 6 -28.25 -15.65 22.03
CA LYS A 6 -28.56 -14.77 23.17
C LYS A 6 -29.06 -13.40 22.71
N LEU A 7 -28.42 -12.80 21.70
CA LEU A 7 -28.85 -11.50 21.18
C LEU A 7 -30.26 -11.57 20.56
N GLU A 8 -30.54 -12.62 19.79
CA GLU A 8 -31.83 -12.85 19.14
C GLU A 8 -32.94 -13.08 20.18
N SER A 9 -32.68 -13.90 21.20
CA SER A 9 -33.57 -14.12 22.34
C SER A 9 -33.87 -12.82 23.10
N THR A 10 -32.85 -11.98 23.30
CA THR A 10 -32.99 -10.70 24.02
C THR A 10 -33.79 -9.69 23.18
N ALA A 11 -33.56 -9.64 21.87
CA ALA A 11 -34.32 -8.81 20.94
C ALA A 11 -35.79 -9.21 20.87
N LEU A 12 -36.08 -10.52 20.91
CA LEU A 12 -37.46 -11.05 20.93
C LEU A 12 -38.19 -10.71 22.23
N LYS A 13 -37.50 -10.78 23.38
CA LYS A 13 -38.05 -10.34 24.67
C LYS A 13 -38.35 -8.84 24.69
N LEU A 14 -37.45 -8.03 24.15
CA LEU A 14 -37.63 -6.58 24.05
C LEU A 14 -38.85 -6.24 23.18
N ARG A 15 -39.05 -6.95 22.07
CA ARG A 15 -40.21 -6.82 21.18
C ARG A 15 -41.53 -7.12 21.89
N ASN A 16 -41.57 -8.17 22.70
CA ASN A 16 -42.79 -8.59 23.37
C ASN A 16 -43.18 -7.66 24.53
N MET A 17 -42.19 -7.17 25.30
CA MET A 17 -42.43 -6.15 26.33
C MET A 17 -42.87 -4.82 25.73
N ALA A 18 -42.40 -4.50 24.52
CA ALA A 18 -42.73 -3.25 23.86
C ALA A 18 -44.20 -3.11 23.43
N LEU A 19 -44.89 -4.24 23.23
CA LEU A 19 -46.23 -4.31 22.65
C LEU A 19 -47.35 -4.39 23.69
N SER A 20 -47.06 -4.62 24.98
CA SER A 20 -48.07 -5.02 25.97
C SER A 20 -48.56 -3.95 26.95
N SER A 21 -47.94 -2.76 27.05
CA SER A 21 -48.14 -1.89 28.24
C SER A 21 -48.51 -0.42 27.94
N CYS A 22 -49.64 -0.12 27.29
CA CYS A 22 -50.01 1.27 26.96
C CYS A 22 -50.88 1.99 28.03
N GLN A 23 -50.30 2.64 29.06
CA GLN A 23 -50.92 3.78 29.77
C GLN A 23 -49.86 4.79 30.30
N SER A 24 -50.22 6.07 30.29
CA SER A 24 -49.41 7.30 30.52
C SER A 24 -49.51 7.82 31.99
N PRO A 25 -48.82 8.88 32.51
CA PRO A 25 -47.72 9.76 32.00
C PRO A 25 -46.56 10.12 33.01
N VAL A 26 -45.63 10.99 32.53
CA VAL A 26 -44.73 12.01 33.17
C VAL A 26 -43.27 11.64 33.50
N LEU A 27 -42.30 12.42 32.96
CA LEU A 27 -40.84 12.17 32.87
C LEU A 27 -39.96 13.10 33.75
N THR A 28 -38.80 12.61 34.28
CA THR A 28 -37.71 13.41 34.91
C THR A 28 -36.40 12.59 35.11
N SER A 29 -35.30 12.87 34.36
CA SER A 29 -33.87 12.90 34.80
C SER A 29 -32.88 13.14 33.62
N SER A 30 -31.68 13.69 33.89
CA SER A 30 -30.74 14.26 32.89
C SER A 30 -29.87 13.26 32.08
N LYS A 31 -29.63 12.03 32.57
CA LYS A 31 -28.94 10.98 31.79
C LYS A 31 -29.85 10.31 30.76
N GLU A 32 -31.14 10.28 31.05
CA GLU A 32 -32.16 9.81 30.12
C GLU A 32 -32.24 10.73 28.91
N GLU A 33 -31.98 12.02 29.10
CA GLU A 33 -32.02 13.06 28.07
C GLU A 33 -30.96 12.83 26.97
N GLU A 34 -29.72 12.44 27.33
CA GLU A 34 -28.64 12.17 26.37
C GLU A 34 -28.92 10.92 25.53
N THR A 35 -29.35 9.82 26.13
CA THR A 35 -29.76 8.61 25.39
C THR A 35 -31.01 8.86 24.54
N LEU A 36 -31.96 9.67 25.02
CA LEU A 36 -33.14 10.09 24.27
C LEU A 36 -32.74 10.94 23.07
N THR A 37 -31.79 11.87 23.21
CA THR A 37 -31.26 12.65 22.09
C THR A 37 -30.56 11.77 21.06
N HIS A 38 -29.78 10.75 21.47
CA HIS A 38 -29.16 9.81 20.53
C HIS A 38 -30.21 8.99 19.75
N LEU A 39 -31.25 8.51 20.44
CA LEU A 39 -32.40 7.82 19.82
C LEU A 39 -33.19 8.73 18.86
N LEU A 40 -33.39 10.00 19.23
CA LEU A 40 -34.04 10.99 18.37
C LEU A 40 -33.20 11.31 17.14
N SER A 41 -31.88 11.41 17.29
CA SER A 41 -30.91 11.56 16.19
C SER A 41 -30.92 10.35 15.25
N MET A 42 -30.92 9.13 15.80
CA MET A 42 -31.09 7.90 15.01
C MET A 42 -32.43 7.87 14.27
N LYS A 43 -33.53 8.24 14.94
CA LYS A 43 -34.86 8.35 14.31
C LYS A 43 -34.85 9.36 13.16
N HIS A 44 -34.21 10.51 13.34
CA HIS A 44 -34.10 11.54 12.30
C HIS A 44 -33.25 11.07 11.12
N LEU A 45 -32.10 10.45 11.38
CA LEU A 45 -31.22 9.86 10.36
C LEU A 45 -31.96 8.78 9.54
N LEU A 46 -32.68 7.89 10.22
CA LEU A 46 -33.52 6.88 9.58
C LEU A 46 -34.63 7.55 8.76
N SER A 47 -35.31 8.58 9.28
CA SER A 47 -36.37 9.32 8.58
C SER A 47 -35.89 9.97 7.30
N ASN A 48 -34.71 10.60 7.34
CA ASN A 48 -34.10 11.20 6.17
C ASN A 48 -33.69 10.14 5.13
N ASN A 49 -33.09 9.04 5.57
CA ASN A 49 -32.76 7.92 4.68
C ASN A 49 -34.00 7.26 4.05
N PHE A 50 -35.14 7.25 4.76
CA PHE A 50 -36.41 6.74 4.23
C PHE A 50 -37.01 7.66 3.19
N LYS A 51 -36.95 8.98 3.42
CA LYS A 51 -37.36 9.98 2.41
C LYS A 51 -36.58 9.86 1.11
N LEU A 52 -35.29 9.49 1.16
CA LEU A 52 -34.51 9.16 -0.05
C LEU A 52 -34.91 7.83 -0.69
N CYS A 53 -35.39 6.86 0.10
CA CYS A 53 -35.77 5.53 -0.36
C CYS A 53 -37.24 5.42 -0.85
N PHE A 54 -38.13 6.30 -0.41
CA PHE A 54 -39.55 6.29 -0.79
C PHE A 54 -39.78 6.57 -2.30
N PRO A 55 -39.12 7.56 -2.93
CA PRO A 55 -39.17 7.72 -4.39
C PRO A 55 -38.64 6.49 -5.12
N LEU A 56 -37.62 5.83 -4.57
CA LEU A 56 -37.02 4.63 -5.15
C LEU A 56 -38.00 3.44 -5.12
N ALA A 57 -38.81 3.30 -4.07
CA ALA A 57 -39.81 2.24 -3.98
C ALA A 57 -40.92 2.39 -5.03
N VAL A 58 -41.36 3.63 -5.28
CA VAL A 58 -42.34 3.96 -6.33
C VAL A 58 -41.75 3.75 -7.73
N PHE A 59 -40.49 4.15 -7.95
CA PHE A 59 -39.77 3.89 -9.21
C PHE A 59 -39.63 2.39 -9.51
N LEU A 60 -39.37 1.56 -8.49
CA LEU A 60 -39.22 0.11 -8.65
C LEU A 60 -40.54 -0.61 -8.96
N GLU A 61 -41.68 -0.09 -8.50
CA GLU A 61 -43.01 -0.58 -8.92
C GLU A 61 -43.30 -0.23 -10.39
N ALA A 62 -42.94 0.98 -10.82
CA ALA A 62 -43.13 1.42 -12.20
C ALA A 62 -42.21 0.69 -13.21
N GLU A 63 -40.93 0.47 -12.87
CA GLU A 63 -39.98 -0.27 -13.75
C GLU A 63 -40.33 -1.76 -13.88
N LEU A 64 -40.89 -2.39 -12.84
CA LEU A 64 -41.36 -3.78 -12.90
C LEU A 64 -42.55 -3.96 -13.85
N VAL A 65 -43.41 -2.95 -13.97
CA VAL A 65 -44.54 -2.94 -14.92
C VAL A 65 -44.05 -2.80 -16.36
N LEU A 66 -42.96 -2.06 -16.60
CA LEU A 66 -42.35 -1.90 -17.93
C LEU A 66 -41.52 -3.13 -18.36
N LEU A 67 -40.82 -3.80 -17.44
CA LEU A 67 -40.02 -5.00 -17.75
C LEU A 67 -40.88 -6.24 -18.07
N MET A 68 -42.17 -6.20 -17.75
CA MET A 68 -43.12 -7.26 -18.08
C MET A 68 -43.60 -7.21 -19.55
N SER A 69 -43.39 -6.09 -20.28
CA SER A 69 -43.98 -5.89 -21.61
C SER A 69 -43.11 -6.33 -22.80
N ASP A 70 -41.79 -6.41 -22.67
CA ASP A 70 -40.91 -6.71 -23.82
C ASP A 70 -40.03 -7.96 -23.61
N PHE A 71 -40.20 -8.95 -24.49
CA PHE A 71 -39.50 -10.23 -24.48
C PHE A 71 -38.13 -10.19 -25.19
N CYS A 72 -37.27 -11.11 -24.74
CA CYS A 72 -36.18 -11.78 -25.49
C CYS A 72 -34.94 -10.98 -25.95
N GLU A 73 -34.00 -10.75 -25.02
CA GLU A 73 -32.55 -10.99 -25.23
C GLU A 73 -31.68 -10.91 -23.95
N ILE A 74 -32.29 -10.90 -22.77
CA ILE A 74 -31.69 -10.30 -21.58
C ILE A 74 -31.74 -11.31 -20.43
N ASN A 75 -30.84 -12.30 -20.35
CA ASN A 75 -30.88 -13.27 -19.22
C ASN A 75 -29.87 -12.91 -18.12
N LEU A 76 -28.68 -12.40 -18.48
CA LEU A 76 -27.66 -11.97 -17.51
C LEU A 76 -27.92 -10.55 -16.97
N ILE A 77 -28.31 -9.63 -17.85
CA ILE A 77 -28.63 -8.24 -17.49
C ILE A 77 -29.89 -8.20 -16.59
N HIS A 78 -30.95 -8.97 -16.93
CA HIS A 78 -32.14 -9.10 -16.08
C HIS A 78 -31.80 -9.69 -14.71
N LYS A 79 -30.90 -10.67 -14.64
CA LYS A 79 -30.53 -11.27 -13.36
C LYS A 79 -29.80 -10.28 -12.45
N ASN A 80 -28.98 -9.40 -13.00
CA ASN A 80 -28.31 -8.35 -12.24
C ASN A 80 -29.28 -7.24 -11.84
N ILE A 81 -30.15 -6.78 -12.74
CA ILE A 81 -31.21 -5.80 -12.45
C ILE A 81 -32.14 -6.33 -11.36
N LEU A 82 -32.61 -7.58 -11.48
CA LEU A 82 -33.47 -8.23 -10.49
C LEU A 82 -32.79 -8.36 -9.12
N LYS A 83 -31.49 -8.66 -9.08
CA LYS A 83 -30.71 -8.67 -7.84
C LYS A 83 -30.64 -7.27 -7.22
N ASP A 84 -30.41 -6.24 -8.02
CA ASP A 84 -30.34 -4.85 -7.56
C ASP A 84 -31.68 -4.36 -7.01
N VAL A 85 -32.79 -4.62 -7.73
CA VAL A 85 -34.17 -4.37 -7.29
C VAL A 85 -34.46 -5.08 -5.96
N ARG A 86 -34.05 -6.34 -5.82
CA ARG A 86 -34.23 -7.12 -4.57
C ARG A 86 -33.42 -6.52 -3.41
N LEU A 87 -32.18 -6.11 -3.65
CA LEU A 87 -31.32 -5.48 -2.66
C LEU A 87 -31.91 -4.14 -2.21
N LYS A 88 -32.35 -3.30 -3.16
CA LYS A 88 -33.04 -2.04 -2.87
C LYS A 88 -34.29 -2.27 -2.03
N ARG A 89 -35.17 -3.19 -2.43
CA ARG A 89 -36.37 -3.56 -1.66
C ARG A 89 -36.03 -4.04 -0.24
N PHE A 90 -35.01 -4.88 -0.10
CA PHE A 90 -34.56 -5.37 1.19
C PHE A 90 -34.05 -4.24 2.09
N ARG A 91 -33.30 -3.28 1.54
CA ARG A 91 -32.84 -2.09 2.27
C ARG A 91 -34.01 -1.25 2.77
N VAL A 92 -35.00 -0.96 1.91
CA VAL A 92 -36.20 -0.21 2.31
C VAL A 92 -36.93 -0.93 3.45
N ARG A 93 -37.09 -2.26 3.35
CA ARG A 93 -37.73 -3.07 4.39
C ARG A 93 -36.99 -3.02 5.72
N ILE A 94 -35.67 -3.17 5.73
CA ILE A 94 -34.86 -3.07 6.95
C ILE A 94 -35.00 -1.68 7.57
N LEU A 95 -34.94 -0.63 6.76
CA LEU A 95 -35.01 0.73 7.24
C LEU A 95 -36.37 1.03 7.89
N PHE A 96 -37.45 0.61 7.23
CA PHE A 96 -38.81 0.70 7.75
C PHE A 96 -38.97 -0.06 9.07
N PHE A 97 -38.48 -1.31 9.13
CA PHE A 97 -38.52 -2.09 10.36
C PHE A 97 -37.73 -1.43 11.50
N SER A 98 -36.55 -0.89 11.18
CA SER A 98 -35.70 -0.16 12.15
C SER A 98 -36.42 1.07 12.71
N MET A 99 -37.18 1.78 11.90
CA MET A 99 -38.03 2.89 12.37
C MET A 99 -39.13 2.41 13.31
N GLN A 100 -39.87 1.37 12.94
CA GLN A 100 -40.95 0.85 13.76
C GLN A 100 -40.43 0.39 15.13
N VAL A 101 -39.30 -0.32 15.15
CA VAL A 101 -38.64 -0.74 16.39
C VAL A 101 -38.17 0.47 17.21
N THR A 102 -37.52 1.45 16.58
CA THR A 102 -37.04 2.66 17.28
C THR A 102 -38.20 3.46 17.87
N GLN A 103 -39.31 3.57 17.13
CA GLN A 103 -40.51 4.25 17.59
C GLN A 103 -41.16 3.52 18.76
N ALA A 104 -41.29 2.18 18.67
CA ALA A 104 -41.81 1.38 19.77
C ALA A 104 -40.93 1.50 21.02
N ILE A 105 -39.61 1.41 20.88
CA ILE A 105 -38.66 1.61 22.00
C ILE A 105 -38.86 2.98 22.62
N LEU A 106 -38.91 4.05 21.81
CA LEU A 106 -39.10 5.41 22.30
C LEU A 106 -40.43 5.57 23.07
N GLU A 107 -41.50 4.93 22.60
CA GLU A 107 -42.80 4.94 23.28
C GLU A 107 -42.77 4.19 24.61
N ASN A 108 -42.00 3.10 24.71
CA ASN A 108 -41.83 2.37 25.98
C ASN A 108 -40.94 3.11 26.97
N LEU A 109 -39.88 3.77 26.50
CA LEU A 109 -39.02 4.59 27.35
C LEU A 109 -39.74 5.81 27.96
N LYS A 110 -40.80 6.30 27.28
CA LYS A 110 -41.68 7.34 27.82
C LYS A 110 -42.55 6.85 28.99
N ARG A 111 -42.74 5.53 29.13
CA ARG A 111 -43.52 4.93 30.22
C ARG A 111 -42.57 4.74 31.40
N LYS A 112 -42.74 5.52 32.47
CA LYS A 112 -41.92 5.35 33.67
C LYS A 112 -42.20 4.00 34.35
N GLY A 113 -41.15 3.29 34.72
CA GLY A 113 -41.22 2.02 35.44
C GLY A 113 -39.90 1.26 35.42
N LYS A 114 -39.79 0.21 36.24
CA LYS A 114 -38.57 -0.64 36.33
C LYS A 114 -38.18 -1.27 34.98
N GLU A 115 -39.16 -1.58 34.13
CA GLU A 115 -38.90 -2.09 32.77
C GLU A 115 -38.24 -1.06 31.86
N ALA A 116 -38.61 0.22 31.97
CA ALA A 116 -37.99 1.29 31.18
C ALA A 116 -36.55 1.57 31.62
N GLU A 117 -36.26 1.50 32.93
CA GLU A 117 -34.90 1.59 33.46
C GLU A 117 -34.01 0.43 32.97
N LEU A 118 -34.52 -0.80 32.99
CA LEU A 118 -33.82 -1.97 32.45
C LEU A 118 -33.60 -1.85 30.93
N MET A 119 -34.58 -1.35 30.19
CA MET A 119 -34.47 -1.12 28.75
C MET A 119 -33.42 -0.04 28.44
N MET A 120 -33.39 1.07 29.21
CA MET A 120 -32.34 2.10 29.09
C MET A 120 -30.95 1.57 29.40
N ALA A 121 -30.80 0.80 30.48
CA ALA A 121 -29.53 0.17 30.81
C ALA A 121 -29.04 -0.76 29.68
N THR A 122 -29.96 -1.52 29.10
CA THR A 122 -29.67 -2.39 27.94
C THR A 122 -29.26 -1.59 26.71
N ILE A 123 -29.99 -0.52 26.38
CA ILE A 123 -29.68 0.36 25.23
C ILE A 123 -28.31 1.01 25.40
N ASN A 124 -28.02 1.55 26.59
CA ASN A 124 -26.72 2.17 26.88
C ASN A 124 -25.58 1.16 26.77
N HIS A 125 -25.77 -0.06 27.27
CA HIS A 125 -24.79 -1.14 27.10
C HIS A 125 -24.59 -1.51 25.63
N THR A 126 -25.67 -1.63 24.85
CA THR A 126 -25.60 -1.89 23.41
C THR A 126 -24.90 -0.78 22.66
N LEU A 127 -25.17 0.49 22.98
CA LEU A 127 -24.48 1.65 22.38
C LEU A 127 -22.98 1.62 22.69
N SER A 128 -22.60 1.35 23.94
CA SER A 128 -21.19 1.19 24.34
C SER A 128 -20.49 0.08 23.54
N LEU A 129 -21.15 -1.07 23.36
CA LEU A 129 -20.64 -2.15 22.53
C LEU A 129 -20.50 -1.72 21.05
N CYS A 130 -21.49 -1.02 20.50
CA CYS A 130 -21.44 -0.52 19.13
C CYS A 130 -20.28 0.46 18.92
N SER A 131 -20.07 1.41 19.84
CA SER A 131 -18.92 2.32 19.80
C SER A 131 -17.58 1.58 19.85
N ARG A 132 -17.50 0.52 20.67
CA ARG A 132 -16.29 -0.32 20.72
C ARG A 132 -16.05 -1.08 19.41
N ILE A 133 -17.11 -1.63 18.81
CA ILE A 133 -17.04 -2.32 17.51
C ILE A 133 -16.61 -1.33 16.42
N GLU A 134 -17.13 -0.12 16.43
CA GLU A 134 -16.76 0.93 15.48
C GLU A 134 -15.28 1.30 15.60
N LYS A 135 -14.79 1.48 16.82
CA LYS A 135 -13.37 1.70 17.09
C LYS A 135 -12.49 0.54 16.55
N MET A 136 -12.86 -0.70 16.85
CA MET A 136 -12.13 -1.87 16.32
C MET A 136 -12.16 -1.94 14.78
N LYS A 137 -13.27 -1.58 14.15
CA LYS A 137 -13.36 -1.52 12.68
C LYS A 137 -12.44 -0.44 12.11
N GLN A 138 -12.34 0.70 12.80
CA GLN A 138 -11.45 1.78 12.40
C GLN A 138 -9.97 1.35 12.51
N GLU A 139 -9.58 0.77 13.64
CA GLU A 139 -8.23 0.23 13.85
C GLU A 139 -7.87 -0.86 12.81
N SER A 140 -8.84 -1.71 12.44
CA SER A 140 -8.65 -2.71 11.39
C SER A 140 -8.40 -2.08 10.02
N ARG A 141 -9.14 -1.03 9.65
CA ARG A 141 -8.93 -0.30 8.40
C ARG A 141 -7.55 0.34 8.33
N GLU A 142 -7.13 1.00 9.41
CA GLU A 142 -5.80 1.61 9.51
C GLU A 142 -4.69 0.57 9.36
N THR A 143 -4.86 -0.60 9.99
CA THR A 143 -3.92 -1.72 9.87
C THR A 143 -3.86 -2.27 8.44
N GLU A 144 -5.01 -2.42 7.78
CA GLU A 144 -5.09 -2.85 6.38
C GLU A 144 -4.40 -1.85 5.43
N GLU A 145 -4.58 -0.55 5.66
CA GLU A 145 -3.91 0.51 4.89
C GLU A 145 -2.38 0.46 5.06
N GLN A 146 -1.88 0.28 6.29
CA GLN A 146 -0.46 0.10 6.56
C GLN A 146 0.11 -1.14 5.85
N LEU A 147 -0.63 -2.24 5.86
CA LEU A 147 -0.24 -3.46 5.16
C LEU A 147 -0.12 -3.23 3.64
N LEU A 148 -1.08 -2.53 3.05
CA LEU A 148 -1.05 -2.17 1.63
C LEU A 148 0.16 -1.29 1.29
N GLU A 149 0.51 -0.33 2.16
CA GLU A 149 1.69 0.52 1.98
C GLU A 149 2.99 -0.30 2.02
N ILE A 150 3.12 -1.24 2.96
CA ILE A 150 4.28 -2.14 3.06
C ILE A 150 4.36 -3.03 1.81
N GLN A 151 3.24 -3.57 1.33
CA GLN A 151 3.21 -4.37 0.11
C GLN A 151 3.66 -3.56 -1.12
N LYS A 152 3.25 -2.29 -1.22
CA LYS A 152 3.70 -1.38 -2.28
C LYS A 152 5.22 -1.17 -2.22
N LYS A 153 5.76 -0.82 -1.05
CA LYS A 153 7.22 -0.66 -0.85
C LYS A 153 7.99 -1.93 -1.19
N ARG A 154 7.48 -3.09 -0.79
CA ARG A 154 8.09 -4.40 -1.13
C ARG A 154 8.12 -4.63 -2.65
N LEU A 155 7.05 -4.27 -3.37
CA LEU A 155 7.00 -4.40 -4.81
C LEU A 155 8.01 -3.47 -5.51
N GLU A 156 8.12 -2.23 -5.05
CA GLU A 156 9.10 -1.27 -5.57
C GLU A 156 10.54 -1.75 -5.35
N LEU A 157 10.86 -2.24 -4.15
CA LEU A 157 12.17 -2.85 -3.86
C LEU A 157 12.44 -4.08 -4.74
N LYS A 158 11.44 -4.93 -4.98
CA LYS A 158 11.58 -6.09 -5.87
C LYS A 158 11.89 -5.66 -7.31
N LYS A 159 11.23 -4.60 -7.81
CA LYS A 159 11.51 -4.03 -9.13
C LYS A 159 12.94 -3.47 -9.20
N LEU A 160 13.35 -2.70 -8.19
CA LEU A 160 14.70 -2.14 -8.11
C LEU A 160 15.77 -3.24 -8.08
N ASN A 161 15.58 -4.27 -7.25
CA ASN A 161 16.51 -5.40 -7.15
C ASN A 161 16.62 -6.16 -8.48
N ASN A 162 15.50 -6.39 -9.16
CA ASN A 162 15.51 -7.00 -10.48
C ASN A 162 16.24 -6.14 -11.52
N GLY A 163 16.09 -4.81 -11.45
CA GLY A 163 16.84 -3.88 -12.31
C GLY A 163 18.35 -3.97 -12.07
N LYS A 164 18.77 -3.93 -10.79
CA LYS A 164 20.18 -4.07 -10.41
C LYS A 164 20.76 -5.43 -10.80
N MET A 165 19.98 -6.50 -10.68
CA MET A 165 20.41 -7.83 -11.10
C MET A 165 20.66 -7.91 -12.61
N LYS A 166 19.82 -7.26 -13.43
CA LYS A 166 20.05 -7.15 -14.88
C LYS A 166 21.31 -6.35 -15.19
N GLU A 167 21.51 -5.22 -14.54
CA GLU A 167 22.72 -4.40 -14.69
C GLU A 167 23.99 -5.20 -14.34
N ILE A 168 23.96 -5.98 -13.25
CA ILE A 168 25.07 -6.88 -12.88
C ILE A 168 25.31 -7.95 -13.96
N GLN A 169 24.25 -8.54 -14.51
CA GLN A 169 24.37 -9.54 -15.59
C GLN A 169 24.96 -8.92 -16.86
N GLU A 170 24.54 -7.71 -17.24
CA GLU A 170 25.07 -6.99 -18.40
C GLU A 170 26.55 -6.65 -18.22
N LEU A 171 26.93 -6.11 -17.05
CA LEU A 171 28.32 -5.84 -16.71
C LEU A 171 29.17 -7.12 -16.72
N LYS A 172 28.62 -8.23 -16.22
CA LYS A 172 29.30 -9.53 -16.26
C LYS A 172 29.53 -9.99 -17.71
N MET A 173 28.53 -9.87 -18.58
CA MET A 173 28.67 -10.20 -20.01
C MET A 173 29.70 -9.32 -20.72
N MET A 174 29.77 -8.03 -20.38
CA MET A 174 30.81 -7.13 -20.88
C MET A 174 32.20 -7.50 -20.35
N CYS A 175 32.28 -7.99 -19.11
CA CYS A 175 33.55 -8.40 -18.50
C CYS A 175 34.05 -9.74 -19.05
N ASP A 176 33.14 -10.68 -19.26
CA ASP A 176 33.41 -12.03 -19.79
C ASP A 176 33.55 -12.03 -21.32
N HIS A 177 33.55 -10.86 -21.96
CA HIS A 177 33.74 -10.75 -23.41
C HIS A 177 35.11 -11.32 -23.81
N PRO A 178 35.17 -12.17 -24.87
CA PRO A 178 36.35 -12.94 -25.25
C PRO A 178 37.56 -12.08 -25.65
N GLU A 179 37.36 -10.77 -25.81
CA GLU A 179 38.41 -9.82 -26.13
C GLU A 179 39.31 -9.46 -24.94
N ARG A 180 38.87 -9.67 -23.69
CA ARG A 180 39.71 -9.38 -22.50
C ARG A 180 41.03 -10.18 -22.53
N GLY A 181 40.99 -11.43 -23.01
CA GLY A 181 42.19 -12.24 -23.23
C GLY A 181 43.12 -11.63 -24.28
N LYS A 182 42.57 -11.17 -25.40
CA LYS A 182 43.32 -10.53 -26.49
C LYS A 182 43.96 -9.20 -26.06
N TYR A 183 43.23 -8.36 -25.32
CA TYR A 183 43.79 -7.11 -24.79
C TYR A 183 44.93 -7.36 -23.80
N SER A 184 44.80 -8.38 -22.94
CA SER A 184 45.87 -8.80 -22.02
C SER A 184 47.12 -9.29 -22.77
N GLU A 185 46.95 -10.06 -23.84
CA GLU A 185 48.06 -10.55 -24.67
C GLU A 185 48.75 -9.41 -25.43
N ILE A 186 48.01 -8.49 -26.03
CA ILE A 186 48.56 -7.31 -26.72
C ILE A 186 49.34 -6.42 -25.74
N LEU A 187 48.83 -6.20 -24.54
CA LEU A 187 49.55 -5.43 -23.50
C LEU A 187 50.85 -6.12 -23.07
N LYS A 188 50.83 -7.44 -22.86
CA LYS A 188 52.03 -8.22 -22.55
C LYS A 188 53.07 -8.18 -23.68
N GLN A 189 52.62 -8.24 -24.93
CA GLN A 189 53.50 -8.10 -26.10
C GLN A 189 54.10 -6.69 -26.18
N GLY A 190 53.30 -5.66 -25.91
CA GLY A 190 53.73 -4.26 -25.84
C GLY A 190 54.81 -4.04 -24.78
N GLN A 191 54.61 -4.57 -23.57
CA GLN A 191 55.60 -4.49 -22.49
C GLN A 191 56.92 -5.16 -22.87
N LYS A 192 56.87 -6.38 -23.43
CA LYS A 192 58.07 -7.09 -23.89
C LYS A 192 58.85 -6.30 -24.95
N ASN A 193 58.13 -5.67 -25.88
CA ASN A 193 58.75 -4.85 -26.90
C ASN A 193 59.41 -3.60 -26.29
N LEU A 194 58.73 -2.95 -25.34
CA LEU A 194 59.28 -1.78 -24.63
C LEU A 194 60.56 -2.14 -23.88
N ASP A 195 60.55 -3.25 -23.12
CA ASP A 195 61.73 -3.73 -22.40
C ASP A 195 62.91 -4.02 -23.34
N LYS A 196 62.62 -4.62 -24.51
CA LYS A 196 63.61 -4.85 -25.55
C LYS A 196 64.20 -3.56 -26.11
N TYR A 197 63.37 -2.54 -26.38
CA TYR A 197 63.85 -1.25 -26.87
C TYR A 197 64.68 -0.53 -25.80
N LEU A 198 64.28 -0.61 -24.53
CA LEU A 198 65.00 -0.01 -23.41
C LEU A 198 66.38 -0.66 -23.23
N GLN A 199 66.48 -1.99 -23.33
CA GLN A 199 67.75 -2.71 -23.36
C GLN A 199 68.63 -2.29 -24.55
N MET A 200 68.03 -2.15 -25.74
CA MET A 200 68.77 -1.75 -26.93
C MET A 200 69.33 -0.33 -26.80
N VAL A 201 68.53 0.61 -26.27
CA VAL A 201 68.98 1.98 -25.98
C VAL A 201 70.13 1.97 -24.96
N ALA A 202 70.06 1.14 -23.91
CA ALA A 202 71.15 1.00 -22.94
C ALA A 202 72.44 0.47 -23.57
N VAL A 203 72.35 -0.54 -24.44
CA VAL A 203 73.53 -1.06 -25.17
C VAL A 203 74.14 0.02 -26.07
N VAL A 204 73.31 0.72 -26.84
CA VAL A 204 73.75 1.79 -27.73
C VAL A 204 74.43 2.92 -26.95
N LYS A 205 73.82 3.36 -25.85
CA LYS A 205 74.37 4.35 -24.91
C LYS A 205 75.78 3.95 -24.43
N ASN A 206 75.92 2.72 -23.93
CA ASN A 206 77.20 2.20 -23.42
C ASN A 206 78.28 2.11 -24.51
N VAL A 207 77.92 1.68 -25.73
CA VAL A 207 78.85 1.61 -26.86
C VAL A 207 79.32 3.02 -27.27
N PHE A 208 78.41 3.98 -27.38
CA PHE A 208 78.77 5.36 -27.71
C PHE A 208 79.68 6.00 -26.67
N GLN A 209 79.40 5.81 -25.38
CA GLN A 209 80.30 6.25 -24.30
C GLN A 209 81.70 5.62 -24.43
N GLY A 210 81.77 4.30 -24.66
CA GLY A 210 83.03 3.59 -24.86
C GLY A 210 83.85 4.14 -26.04
N ILE A 211 83.19 4.44 -27.17
CA ILE A 211 83.83 5.04 -28.35
C ILE A 211 84.39 6.43 -28.02
N ILE A 212 83.61 7.29 -27.35
CA ILE A 212 84.05 8.64 -27.02
C ILE A 212 85.25 8.59 -26.07
N ILE A 213 85.21 7.75 -25.03
CA ILE A 213 86.34 7.56 -24.10
C ILE A 213 87.58 7.02 -24.83
N ALA A 214 87.41 6.03 -25.71
CA ALA A 214 88.51 5.42 -26.46
C ALA A 214 89.13 6.36 -27.52
N SER A 215 88.35 7.31 -28.05
CA SER A 215 88.79 8.27 -29.07
C SER A 215 89.85 9.27 -28.57
N LYS A 216 90.15 9.31 -27.26
CA LYS A 216 91.10 10.22 -26.61
C LYS A 216 90.82 11.72 -26.84
N VAL A 217 89.61 12.06 -27.29
CA VAL A 217 89.13 13.45 -27.34
C VAL A 217 88.98 13.95 -25.90
N ASN A 218 89.43 15.18 -25.61
CA ASN A 218 89.33 15.78 -24.28
C ASN A 218 87.88 16.23 -24.00
N TRP A 219 87.01 15.26 -23.78
CA TRP A 219 85.58 15.44 -23.58
C TRP A 219 85.23 16.19 -22.29
N ALA A 220 86.12 16.20 -21.30
CA ALA A 220 85.94 16.95 -20.06
C ALA A 220 86.13 18.46 -20.24
N ALA A 221 86.90 18.87 -21.27
CA ALA A 221 87.14 20.28 -21.60
C ALA A 221 86.07 20.88 -22.52
N ASP A 222 85.39 20.06 -23.33
CA ASP A 222 84.25 20.48 -24.13
C ASP A 222 82.95 20.34 -23.33
N SER A 223 82.36 21.47 -22.93
CA SER A 223 81.11 21.50 -22.16
C SER A 223 79.98 20.73 -22.84
N LYS A 224 79.87 20.76 -24.17
CA LYS A 224 78.78 20.08 -24.88
C LYS A 224 78.97 18.57 -24.85
N LEU A 225 80.21 18.10 -25.00
CA LEU A 225 80.51 16.67 -24.99
C LEU A 225 80.41 16.09 -23.57
N LYS A 226 80.80 16.87 -22.57
CA LYS A 226 80.61 16.55 -21.15
C LYS A 226 79.13 16.37 -20.81
N ASP A 227 78.26 17.29 -21.23
CA ASP A 227 76.82 17.20 -20.99
C ASP A 227 76.19 15.98 -21.67
N VAL A 228 76.66 15.63 -22.88
CA VAL A 228 76.20 14.45 -23.60
C VAL A 228 76.62 13.15 -22.90
N ILE A 229 77.85 13.04 -22.41
CA ILE A 229 78.33 11.84 -21.70
C ILE A 229 77.66 11.68 -20.34
N LEU A 230 77.51 12.77 -19.59
CA LEU A 230 76.86 12.77 -18.27
C LEU A 230 75.36 12.49 -18.38
N GLY A 231 74.67 13.08 -19.37
CA GLY A 231 73.28 12.73 -19.68
C GLY A 231 73.11 11.28 -20.13
N MET A 232 74.20 10.65 -20.60
CA MET A 232 74.25 9.22 -20.87
C MET A 232 74.61 8.37 -19.63
N GLU A 233 74.87 8.93 -18.46
CA GLU A 233 75.20 8.19 -17.24
C GLU A 233 73.99 8.02 -16.31
N ASP A 234 73.02 8.94 -16.38
CA ASP A 234 71.76 8.83 -15.67
C ASP A 234 70.97 7.61 -16.15
N ASN A 235 70.91 6.59 -15.31
CA ASN A 235 70.24 5.34 -15.61
C ASN A 235 68.73 5.52 -15.43
N LEU A 236 67.95 5.19 -16.45
CA LEU A 236 66.56 4.80 -16.30
C LEU A 236 66.53 3.41 -15.61
N ILE A 237 66.90 3.34 -14.33
CA ILE A 237 66.56 2.20 -13.47
C ILE A 237 65.13 2.43 -13.06
N VAL A 238 64.21 1.76 -13.75
CA VAL A 238 62.84 1.60 -13.27
C VAL A 238 62.85 0.30 -12.47
N GLU A 239 62.73 0.41 -11.14
CA GLU A 239 62.32 -0.70 -10.26
C GLU A 239 60.93 -1.23 -10.64
#